data_AF-A0A0N4VNN8-F1
#
_entry.id   AF-A0A0N4VNN8-F1
#
_cell.length_a   1.000
_cell.length_b   1.000
_cell.length_c   1.000
_cell.angle_alpha   90.00
_cell.angle_beta   90.00
_cell.angle_gamma   90.00
#
_symmetry.space_group_name_H-M   'P 1'
#
loop_
_entity.id
_entity.type
_entity.pdbx_description
1 polymer ?
#
loop_
_entity_poly.entity_id
_entity_poly.type
_entity_poly.pdbx_seq_one_letter_code
_entity_poly.pdbx_strand_id
1 'polypeptide(L)'
;MAPIEGECAICTSDLKTEDAKDIAALPCGHTYHWVCVNGWLQAAPGAKYNRDGTSKENFDDLHTESFQNQALIDELLENLNREEETHRQTMCNYQALLNTKEEYEELQVVYFEKALNATKSVSFRINVITDE
;
A
#
# COMPACT_ATOMS: atom_id res chain seq x y z
N MET A 1 3.11 37.81 22.79
CA MET A 1 3.19 36.77 21.73
C MET A 1 4.44 37.05 20.92
N ALA A 2 5.29 36.05 20.71
CA ALA A 2 6.46 36.17 19.85
C ALA A 2 6.02 36.27 18.37
N PRO A 3 6.75 36.99 17.50
CA PRO A 3 6.44 37.05 16.08
C PRO A 3 6.54 35.66 15.44
N ILE A 4 5.64 35.35 14.53
CA ILE A 4 5.72 34.13 13.71
C ILE A 4 6.91 34.32 12.78
N GLU A 5 8.04 33.69 13.11
CA GLU A 5 9.21 33.65 12.23
C GLU A 5 8.96 32.59 11.14
N GLY A 6 8.80 33.05 9.90
CA GLY A 6 8.57 32.18 8.75
C GLY A 6 8.40 32.98 7.46
N GLU A 7 8.50 32.30 6.33
CA GLU A 7 8.38 32.88 4.99
C GLU A 7 7.13 32.33 4.30
N CYS A 8 6.41 33.18 3.58
CA CYS A 8 5.27 32.75 2.79
C CYS A 8 5.74 32.00 1.55
N ALA A 9 5.48 30.69 1.46
CA ALA A 9 5.91 29.88 0.31
C ALA A 9 5.25 30.25 -1.04
N ILE A 10 4.25 31.14 -1.05
CA ILE A 10 3.60 31.62 -2.28
C ILE A 10 4.34 32.82 -2.87
N CYS A 11 4.69 33.81 -2.05
CA CYS A 11 5.33 35.06 -2.50
C CYS A 11 6.79 35.21 -2.05
N THR A 12 7.34 34.18 -1.40
CA THR A 12 8.73 34.12 -0.92
C THR A 12 9.14 35.36 -0.11
N SER A 13 8.24 35.86 0.72
CA SER A 13 8.43 37.04 1.55
C SER A 13 8.13 36.71 3.00
N ASP A 14 8.82 37.37 3.94
CA ASP A 14 8.60 37.21 5.39
C ASP A 14 7.10 37.28 5.74
N LEU A 15 6.63 36.38 6.61
CA LEU A 15 5.28 36.41 7.21
C LEU A 15 5.14 37.52 8.28
N LYS A 16 6.09 38.46 8.33
CA LYS A 16 6.05 39.59 9.26
C LYS A 16 5.07 40.63 8.74
N THR A 17 3.86 40.59 9.29
CA THR A 17 2.84 41.61 9.07
C THR A 17 2.62 42.40 10.35
N GLU A 18 2.21 43.67 10.21
CA GLU A 18 1.83 44.51 11.35
C GLU A 18 0.56 43.98 12.03
N ASP A 19 -0.31 43.32 11.25
CA ASP A 19 -1.57 42.73 11.68
C ASP A 19 -1.59 41.20 11.52
N ALA A 20 -1.90 40.50 12.62
CA ALA A 20 -2.07 39.04 12.60
C ALA A 20 -3.23 38.56 11.70
N LYS A 21 -4.13 39.46 11.29
CA LYS A 21 -5.25 39.17 10.37
C LYS A 21 -4.80 38.96 8.94
N ASP A 22 -3.58 39.39 8.60
CA ASP A 22 -3.00 39.23 7.27
C ASP A 22 -2.30 37.88 7.10
N ILE A 23 -2.32 37.03 8.12
CA ILE A 23 -1.78 35.67 8.12
C ILE A 23 -2.93 34.66 8.21
N ALA A 24 -2.90 33.66 7.33
CA ALA A 24 -3.83 32.55 7.29
C ALA A 24 -3.11 31.26 7.67
N ALA A 25 -3.70 30.46 8.56
CA ALA A 25 -3.26 29.11 8.87
C ALA A 25 -4.26 28.10 8.28
N LEU A 26 -3.77 27.15 7.49
CA LEU A 26 -4.59 26.05 6.96
C LEU A 26 -4.78 24.95 8.01
N PRO A 27 -5.81 24.08 7.89
CA PRO A 27 -6.04 22.96 8.82
C PRO A 27 -4.87 21.98 8.93
N CYS A 28 -4.01 21.92 7.91
CA CYS A 28 -2.78 21.13 7.91
C CYS A 28 -1.63 21.78 8.70
N GLY A 29 -1.83 22.96 9.28
CA GLY A 29 -0.86 23.68 10.12
C GLY A 29 0.06 24.65 9.38
N HIS A 30 -0.02 24.75 8.05
CA HIS A 30 0.81 25.67 7.26
C HIS A 30 0.28 27.11 7.27
N THR A 31 1.20 28.08 7.27
CA THR A 31 0.89 29.53 7.34
C THR A 31 1.29 30.30 6.08
N TYR A 32 0.45 31.25 5.67
CA TYR A 32 0.63 32.07 4.46
C TYR A 32 0.09 33.48 4.69
N HIS A 33 0.45 34.45 3.84
CA HIS A 33 -0.33 35.68 3.73
C HIS A 33 -1.76 35.37 3.27
N TRP A 34 -2.75 35.99 3.92
CA TRP A 34 -4.16 35.84 3.56
C TRP A 34 -4.40 36.12 2.07
N VAL A 35 -3.85 37.22 1.56
CA VAL A 35 -3.99 37.62 0.15
C VAL A 35 -3.40 36.59 -0.80
N CYS A 36 -2.28 35.97 -0.43
CA CYS A 36 -1.60 34.97 -1.24
C CYS A 36 -2.41 33.68 -1.31
N VAL A 37 -2.87 33.15 -0.17
CA VAL A 37 -3.67 31.92 -0.16
C VAL A 37 -5.05 32.13 -0.78
N ASN A 38 -5.68 33.29 -0.54
CA ASN A 38 -6.97 33.62 -1.12
C ASN A 38 -6.89 33.78 -2.64
N GLY A 39 -5.87 34.48 -3.16
CA GLY A 39 -5.64 34.60 -4.60
C GLY A 39 -5.34 33.25 -5.25
N TRP A 40 -4.54 32.42 -4.60
CA TRP A 40 -4.25 31.07 -5.08
C TRP A 40 -5.50 30.18 -5.15
N LEU A 41 -6.34 30.21 -4.11
CA LEU A 41 -7.62 29.50 -4.11
C LEU A 41 -8.53 30.03 -5.22
N GLN A 42 -8.70 31.35 -5.35
CA GLN A 42 -9.56 31.94 -6.40
C GLN A 42 -9.11 31.63 -7.83
N ALA A 43 -7.81 31.45 -8.05
CA ALA A 43 -7.25 31.06 -9.35
C ALA A 43 -7.43 29.56 -9.66
N ALA A 44 -7.76 28.73 -8.66
CA ALA A 44 -8.02 27.33 -8.88
C ALA A 44 -9.37 27.14 -9.61
N PRO A 45 -9.44 26.34 -10.68
CA PRO A 45 -10.71 26.01 -11.32
C PRO A 45 -11.62 25.30 -10.30
N GLY A 46 -12.69 25.98 -9.87
CA GLY A 46 -13.67 25.46 -8.92
C GLY A 46 -13.79 26.20 -7.57
N ALA A 47 -13.07 27.30 -7.34
CA ALA A 47 -13.16 28.01 -6.06
C ALA A 47 -14.48 28.77 -5.87
N LYS A 48 -15.28 28.32 -4.88
CA LYS A 48 -16.61 28.87 -4.54
C LYS A 48 -16.66 29.63 -3.20
N TYR A 49 -15.52 29.90 -2.57
CA TYR A 49 -15.51 30.45 -1.22
C TYR A 49 -15.34 31.96 -1.23
N ASN A 50 -16.45 32.67 -0.99
CA ASN A 50 -16.43 34.05 -0.52
C ASN A 50 -16.32 34.10 1.02
N ARG A 51 -15.84 35.23 1.52
CA ARG A 51 -15.43 35.50 2.92
C ARG A 51 -16.50 35.23 3.98
N ASP A 52 -17.77 35.11 3.58
CA ASP A 52 -18.95 34.96 4.44
C ASP A 52 -19.53 33.53 4.49
N GLY A 53 -18.94 32.58 3.73
CA GLY A 53 -19.38 31.19 3.75
C GLY A 53 -20.73 30.92 3.06
N THR A 54 -21.28 31.86 2.29
CA THR A 54 -22.52 31.65 1.54
C THR A 54 -22.28 31.60 0.03
N SER A 55 -22.32 30.39 -0.54
CA SER A 55 -22.47 30.18 -1.98
C SER A 55 -23.75 29.38 -2.26
N LYS A 56 -24.85 30.08 -2.55
CA LYS A 56 -25.85 29.64 -3.53
C LYS A 56 -25.43 30.38 -4.79
N GLU A 57 -24.83 29.74 -5.77
CA GLU A 57 -25.55 29.10 -6.87
C GLU A 57 -24.57 28.20 -7.65
N ASN A 58 -25.09 27.17 -8.32
CA ASN A 58 -24.39 26.19 -9.17
C ASN A 58 -23.72 25.00 -8.46
N PHE A 59 -24.43 24.29 -7.59
CA PHE A 59 -23.92 23.08 -6.90
C PHE A 59 -23.97 21.80 -7.75
N ASP A 60 -24.67 21.80 -8.89
CA ASP A 60 -25.03 20.55 -9.56
C ASP A 60 -23.94 19.96 -10.48
N ASP A 61 -23.02 20.76 -11.02
CA ASP A 61 -22.04 20.27 -12.01
C ASP A 61 -20.76 19.69 -11.40
N LEU A 62 -20.39 20.08 -10.16
CA LEU A 62 -19.18 19.55 -9.49
C LEU A 62 -19.39 18.14 -8.90
N HIS A 63 -20.64 17.72 -8.72
CA HIS A 63 -20.95 16.42 -8.17
C HIS A 63 -20.66 15.30 -9.17
N THR A 64 -20.93 15.49 -10.46
CA THR A 64 -20.82 14.42 -11.46
C THR A 64 -19.39 13.92 -11.65
N GLU A 65 -18.41 14.82 -11.73
CA GLU A 65 -16.98 14.43 -11.82
C GLU A 65 -16.44 13.87 -10.49
N SER A 66 -16.91 14.38 -9.34
CA SER A 66 -16.55 13.81 -8.03
C SER A 66 -17.08 12.38 -7.85
N PHE A 67 -18.28 12.07 -8.33
CA PHE A 67 -18.84 10.72 -8.29
C PHE A 67 -18.11 9.77 -9.26
N GLN A 68 -17.72 10.24 -10.44
CA GLN A 68 -16.95 9.45 -11.40
C GLN A 68 -15.54 9.12 -10.87
N ASN A 69 -14.87 10.09 -10.24
CA ASN A 69 -13.56 9.87 -9.62
C ASN A 69 -13.65 8.91 -8.42
N GLN A 70 -14.72 8.98 -7.61
CA GLN A 70 -14.90 8.04 -6.51
C GLN A 70 -15.16 6.61 -7.01
N ALA A 71 -16.02 6.43 -8.02
CA ALA A 71 -16.28 5.11 -8.60
C ALA A 71 -15.02 4.47 -9.19
N LEU A 72 -14.17 5.27 -9.85
CA LEU A 72 -12.88 4.82 -10.36
C LEU A 72 -11.92 4.40 -9.24
N ILE A 73 -11.88 5.14 -8.12
CA ILE A 73 -11.09 4.78 -6.94
C ILE A 73 -11.58 3.44 -6.37
N ASP A 74 -12.89 3.26 -6.22
CA ASP A 74 -13.47 2.03 -5.69
C ASP A 74 -13.14 0.82 -6.59
N GLU A 75 -13.23 0.97 -7.92
CA GLU A 75 -12.85 -0.06 -8.88
C GLU A 75 -11.35 -0.42 -8.81
N LEU A 76 -10.48 0.59 -8.68
CA LEU A 76 -9.03 0.37 -8.52
C LEU A 76 -8.71 -0.35 -7.21
N LEU A 77 -9.38 -0.01 -6.12
CA LEU A 77 -9.22 -0.70 -4.83
C LEU A 77 -9.69 -2.15 -4.90
N GLU A 78 -10.80 -2.43 -5.58
CA GLU A 78 -11.24 -3.80 -5.80
C GLU A 78 -10.26 -4.61 -6.66
N ASN A 79 -9.69 -4.01 -7.70
CA ASN A 79 -8.67 -4.66 -8.52
C ASN A 79 -7.42 -5.00 -7.70
N LEU A 80 -6.92 -4.06 -6.91
CA LEU A 80 -5.77 -4.28 -6.02
C LEU A 80 -6.04 -5.40 -5.01
N ASN A 81 -7.23 -5.41 -4.39
CA ASN A 81 -7.61 -6.48 -3.46
C ASN A 81 -7.70 -7.84 -4.15
N ARG A 82 -8.23 -7.91 -5.38
CA ARG A 82 -8.24 -9.14 -6.18
C ARG A 82 -6.82 -9.62 -6.48
N GLU A 83 -5.93 -8.73 -6.90
CA GLU A 83 -4.53 -9.08 -7.18
C GLU A 83 -3.82 -9.59 -5.93
N GLU A 84 -3.98 -8.92 -4.80
CA GLU A 84 -3.40 -9.36 -3.52
C GLU A 84 -3.90 -10.75 -3.13
N GLU A 85 -5.20 -11.03 -3.29
CA GLU A 85 -5.76 -12.33 -2.97
C GLU A 85 -5.27 -13.43 -3.92
N THR A 86 -5.15 -13.13 -5.23
CA THR A 86 -4.56 -14.08 -6.18
C THR A 86 -3.10 -14.39 -5.84
N HIS A 87 -2.35 -13.39 -5.40
CA HIS A 87 -0.97 -13.57 -4.94
C HIS A 87 -0.93 -14.43 -3.67
N ARG A 88 -1.78 -14.14 -2.69
CA ARG A 88 -1.90 -14.90 -1.43
C ARG A 88 -2.20 -16.37 -1.71
N GLN A 89 -3.17 -16.64 -2.59
CA GLN A 89 -3.52 -18.01 -2.98
C GLN A 89 -2.38 -18.71 -3.71
N THR A 90 -1.67 -17.99 -4.60
CA THR A 90 -0.51 -18.53 -5.31
C THR A 90 0.61 -18.92 -4.34
N MET A 91 0.89 -18.08 -3.34
CA MET A 91 1.88 -18.38 -2.30
C MET A 91 1.48 -19.58 -1.44
N CYS A 92 0.18 -19.72 -1.11
CA CYS A 92 -0.33 -20.90 -0.41
C CYS A 92 -0.14 -22.19 -1.24
N ASN A 93 -0.49 -22.16 -2.53
CA ASN A 93 -0.30 -23.29 -3.44
C ASN A 93 1.18 -23.67 -3.58
N TYR A 94 2.06 -22.66 -3.69
CA TYR A 94 3.50 -22.89 -3.75
C TYR A 94 4.03 -23.56 -2.47
N GLN A 95 3.59 -23.10 -1.30
CA GLN A 95 3.97 -23.72 -0.02
C GLN A 95 3.49 -25.17 0.07
N ALA A 96 2.27 -25.47 -0.37
CA ALA A 96 1.75 -26.83 -0.39
C ALA A 96 2.62 -27.74 -1.29
N LEU A 97 3.01 -27.26 -2.47
CA LEU A 97 3.91 -28.00 -3.37
C LEU A 97 5.28 -28.28 -2.73
N LEU A 98 5.87 -27.30 -2.03
CA LEU A 98 7.13 -27.50 -1.33
C LEU A 98 7.02 -28.60 -0.27
N ASN A 99 5.96 -28.57 0.54
CA ASN A 99 5.75 -29.60 1.55
C ASN A 99 5.60 -30.99 0.91
N THR A 100 4.83 -31.11 -0.18
CA THR A 100 4.69 -32.40 -0.89
C THR A 100 5.99 -32.91 -1.48
N LYS A 101 6.87 -31.99 -1.92
CA LYS A 101 8.19 -32.33 -2.44
C LYS A 101 9.08 -32.87 -1.32
N GLU A 102 9.07 -32.22 -0.15
CA GLU A 102 9.81 -32.66 1.04
C GLU A 102 9.35 -34.05 1.48
N GLU A 103 8.04 -34.29 1.59
CA GLU A 103 7.47 -35.61 1.91
C GLU A 103 7.91 -36.70 0.91
N TYR A 104 7.95 -36.38 -0.38
CA TYR A 104 8.40 -37.32 -1.40
C TYR A 104 9.89 -37.65 -1.28
N GLU A 105 10.72 -36.64 -1.03
CA GLU A 105 12.17 -36.82 -0.80
C GLU A 105 12.43 -37.69 0.44
N GLU A 106 11.70 -37.46 1.54
CA GLU A 106 11.78 -38.30 2.74
C GLU A 106 11.36 -39.75 2.45
N LEU A 107 10.26 -39.96 1.72
CA LEU A 107 9.81 -41.30 1.33
C LEU A 107 10.83 -42.02 0.44
N GLN A 108 11.48 -41.29 -0.47
CA GLN A 108 12.55 -41.85 -1.29
C GLN A 108 13.73 -42.32 -0.42
N VAL A 109 14.18 -41.50 0.54
CA VAL A 109 15.26 -41.89 1.48
C VAL A 109 14.90 -43.16 2.22
N VAL A 110 13.70 -43.23 2.81
CA VAL A 110 13.22 -44.41 3.55
C VAL A 110 13.14 -45.65 2.64
N TYR A 111 12.67 -45.51 1.40
CA TYR A 111 12.62 -46.61 0.45
C TYR A 111 14.02 -47.14 0.11
N PHE A 112 14.98 -46.24 -0.17
CA PHE A 112 16.36 -46.62 -0.43
C PHE A 112 17.02 -47.30 0.78
N GLU A 113 16.80 -46.79 1.99
CA GLU A 113 17.31 -47.43 3.22
C GLU A 113 16.75 -48.84 3.41
N LYS A 114 15.44 -49.04 3.18
CA LYS A 114 14.82 -50.36 3.23
C LYS A 114 15.44 -51.31 2.20
N ALA A 115 15.66 -50.86 0.97
CA ALA A 115 16.29 -51.66 -0.08
C ALA A 115 17.76 -52.02 0.27
N LEU A 116 18.52 -51.08 0.83
CA LEU A 116 19.88 -51.32 1.32
C LEU A 116 19.91 -52.33 2.49
N ASN A 117 18.97 -52.23 3.42
CA ASN A 117 18.91 -53.16 4.55
C ASN A 117 18.45 -54.56 4.13
N ALA A 118 17.55 -54.65 3.15
CA ALA A 118 17.13 -55.93 2.55
C ALA A 118 18.30 -56.61 1.82
N THR A 119 19.11 -55.86 1.08
CA THR A 119 20.29 -56.42 0.39
C THR A 119 21.38 -56.85 1.37
N LYS A 120 21.63 -56.10 2.46
CA LYS A 120 22.54 -56.52 3.55
C LYS A 120 22.10 -57.83 4.21
N SER A 121 20.80 -58.02 4.41
CA SER A 121 20.20 -59.26 4.91
C SER A 121 20.41 -60.45 3.95
N VAL A 122 20.36 -60.21 2.64
CA VAL A 122 20.61 -61.23 1.60
C VAL A 122 22.10 -61.57 1.47
N SER A 123 23.01 -60.59 1.53
CA SER A 123 24.46 -60.85 1.50
C SER A 123 24.96 -61.62 2.72
N PHE A 124 24.33 -61.43 3.88
CA PHE A 124 24.64 -62.22 5.08
C PHE A 124 24.19 -63.68 4.93
N ARG A 125 23.10 -63.96 4.21
CA ARG A 125 22.61 -65.33 3.96
C ARG A 125 23.44 -66.11 2.94
N ILE A 126 24.05 -65.44 1.96
CA ILE A 126 24.88 -66.10 0.95
C ILE A 126 26.23 -66.56 1.55
N ASN A 127 26.80 -65.81 2.49
CA ASN A 127 28.06 -66.18 3.17
C ASN A 127 27.92 -67.32 4.20
N VAL A 128 26.71 -67.83 4.45
CA VAL A 128 26.48 -68.96 5.38
C VAL A 128 26.32 -70.30 4.62
N ILE A 129 26.31 -70.29 3.28
CA ILE A 129 26.07 -71.50 2.45
C ILE A 129 27.37 -72.01 1.79
N THR A 130 28.52 -71.41 2.04
CA THR A 130 29.81 -71.81 1.41
C THR A 130 30.92 -72.10 2.41
N ASP A 131 30.64 -72.87 3.46
CA ASP A 131 31.65 -73.56 4.26
C ASP A 131 31.17 -75.01 4.51
N GLU A 132 31.42 -75.88 3.51
CA GLU A 132 31.56 -77.33 3.71
C GLU A 132 33.06 -77.69 3.75
#